data_AF-A0A5C7RSE1-F1
#
_entry.id   AF-A0A5C7RSE1-F1
#
_cell.length_a   1.000
_cell.length_b   1.000
_cell.length_c   1.000
_cell.angle_alpha   90.00
_cell.angle_beta   90.00
_cell.angle_gamma   90.00
#
_symmetry.space_group_name_H-M   'P 1'
#
loop_
_entity.id
_entity.type
_entity.pdbx_description
1 polymer ?
#
loop_
_entity_poly.entity_id
_entity_poly.type
_entity_poly.pdbx_seq_one_letter_code
_entity_poly.pdbx_strand_id
1 'polypeptide(L)' 'MSLRFASLAFAIACALPLHVHAQSDADSEADSADLDRVVITATRTAMTADAALAPVEVVDYEESRRSQAASLP' A
#
# COMPACT_ATOMS: atom_id res chain seq x y z
N MET A 1 -29.23 -25.92 22.47
CA MET A 1 -27.92 -25.24 22.31
C MET A 1 -27.66 -24.82 20.85
N SER A 2 -28.70 -24.47 20.08
CA SER A 2 -28.58 -24.16 18.63
C SER A 2 -28.67 -22.66 18.30
N LEU A 3 -29.28 -21.84 19.17
CA LEU A 3 -29.49 -20.42 18.88
C LEU A 3 -28.21 -19.57 18.89
N ARG A 4 -27.16 -19.97 19.63
CA ARG A 4 -25.91 -19.18 19.74
C ARG A 4 -25.08 -19.18 18.46
N PHE A 5 -25.10 -20.29 17.72
CA PHE A 5 -24.38 -20.42 16.46
C PHE A 5 -25.10 -19.67 15.33
N ALA A 6 -26.44 -19.64 15.35
CA ALA A 6 -27.24 -18.89 14.38
C ALA A 6 -26.98 -17.38 14.45
N SER A 7 -26.79 -16.83 15.67
CA SER A 7 -26.47 -15.41 15.86
C SER A 7 -25.13 -15.01 15.23
N LEU A 8 -24.13 -15.88 15.36
CA LEU A 8 -22.78 -15.62 14.85
C LEU A 8 -22.74 -15.70 13.31
N ALA A 9 -23.41 -16.70 12.73
CA ALA A 9 -23.52 -16.84 11.28
C ALA A 9 -24.24 -15.64 10.62
N PHE A 10 -25.30 -15.12 11.26
CA PHE A 10 -26.01 -13.94 10.77
C PHE A 10 -25.14 -12.68 10.82
N ALA A 11 -24.36 -12.47 11.88
CA ALA A 11 -23.46 -11.33 11.99
C ALA A 11 -22.36 -11.33 10.91
N ILE A 12 -21.78 -12.51 10.61
CA ILE A 12 -20.78 -12.65 9.55
C ILE A 12 -21.41 -12.39 8.17
N ALA A 13 -22.58 -12.97 7.88
CA ALA A 13 -23.25 -12.77 6.59
C ALA A 13 -23.63 -11.29 6.33
N CYS A 14 -24.00 -10.53 7.37
CA CYS A 14 -24.24 -9.10 7.24
C CYS A 14 -22.96 -8.25 7.07
N ALA A 15 -21.80 -8.73 7.52
CA ALA A 15 -20.54 -7.99 7.42
C ALA A 15 -19.84 -8.15 6.06
N LEU A 16 -20.02 -9.28 5.36
CA LEU A 16 -19.37 -9.53 4.06
C LEU A 16 -19.77 -8.58 2.91
N PRO A 17 -21.06 -8.22 2.69
CA PRO A 17 -21.43 -7.44 1.50
C PRO A 17 -20.96 -5.98 1.56
N LEU A 18 -20.53 -5.47 2.72
CA LEU A 18 -20.00 -4.11 2.85
C LEU A 18 -18.56 -3.96 2.33
N HIS A 19 -17.81 -5.05 2.13
CA HIS A 19 -16.42 -4.96 1.62
C HIS A 19 -16.33 -4.83 0.09
N VAL A 20 -17.46 -4.89 -0.63
CA VAL A 20 -17.48 -4.84 -2.09
C VAL A 20 -17.58 -3.41 -2.66
N HIS A 21 -18.00 -2.41 -1.87
CA HIS A 21 -18.18 -1.02 -2.36
C HIS A 21 -17.25 0.02 -1.71
N ALA A 22 -16.25 -0.42 -0.94
CA ALA A 22 -15.17 0.43 -0.42
C ALA A 22 -13.86 0.32 -1.24
N GLN A 23 -13.94 -0.26 -2.44
CA GLN A 23 -12.99 0.04 -3.52
C GLN A 23 -13.43 1.36 -4.16
N SER A 24 -13.42 2.44 -3.37
CA SER A 24 -13.57 3.77 -3.93
C SER A 24 -12.34 4.05 -4.76
N ASP A 25 -12.54 4.12 -6.08
CA ASP A 25 -11.72 4.80 -7.08
C ASP A 25 -11.55 6.31 -6.76
N ALA A 26 -11.25 6.66 -5.51
CA ALA A 26 -11.19 8.03 -5.02
C ALA A 26 -10.36 8.08 -3.74
N ASP A 27 -9.04 8.06 -3.89
CA ASP A 27 -8.11 8.95 -3.16
C ASP A 27 -6.65 8.57 -3.49
N SER A 28 -6.37 8.54 -4.80
CA SER A 28 -5.13 9.01 -5.44
C SER A 28 -5.10 8.36 -6.80
N GLU A 29 -5.55 9.13 -7.80
CA GLU A 29 -4.93 9.17 -9.12
C GLU A 29 -3.50 8.61 -9.03
N ALA A 30 -3.28 7.38 -9.49
CA ALA A 30 -2.75 7.17 -10.82
C ALA A 30 -1.66 8.20 -11.14
N ASP A 31 -0.45 7.71 -11.38
CA ASP A 31 0.39 8.37 -12.38
C ASP A 31 1.01 9.73 -12.02
N SER A 32 1.67 9.80 -10.86
CA SER A 32 3.04 10.36 -10.87
C SER A 32 4.07 9.36 -11.43
N ALA A 33 3.62 8.45 -12.30
CA ALA A 33 4.38 7.36 -12.89
C ALA A 33 5.35 7.83 -13.98
N ASP A 34 5.70 9.12 -14.04
CA ASP A 34 6.81 9.59 -14.84
C ASP A 34 7.43 10.89 -14.30
N LEU A 35 7.69 10.92 -12.99
CA LEU A 35 8.58 11.94 -12.42
C LEU A 35 9.70 11.22 -11.69
N ASP A 36 10.81 11.06 -12.42
CA ASP A 36 12.18 10.92 -11.95
C ASP A 36 12.33 10.97 -10.41
N ARG A 37 12.26 9.80 -9.79
CA ARG A 37 12.18 9.64 -8.33
C ARG A 37 13.43 10.23 -7.68
N VAL A 38 13.25 11.35 -6.96
CA VAL A 38 14.35 12.06 -6.30
C VAL A 38 14.83 11.30 -5.07
N VAL A 39 16.12 10.99 -5.03
CA VAL A 39 16.84 10.36 -3.91
C VAL A 39 17.80 11.36 -3.25
N ILE A 40 17.82 11.40 -1.91
CA ILE A 40 18.64 12.36 -1.13
C ILE A 40 19.71 11.64 -0.30
N THR A 41 19.50 10.38 0.06
CA THR A 41 20.43 9.62 0.93
C THR A 41 21.73 9.22 0.23
N ALA A 42 21.71 9.01 -1.09
CA ALA A 42 22.88 8.57 -1.85
C ALA A 42 23.98 9.64 -1.93
N THR A 43 23.61 10.92 -2.10
CA THR A 43 24.57 12.00 -2.40
C THR A 43 24.35 13.28 -1.59
N ARG A 44 23.35 13.30 -0.69
CA ARG A 44 22.86 14.51 0.01
C ARG A 44 22.41 15.64 -0.94
N THR A 45 22.26 15.35 -2.23
CA THR A 45 21.81 16.28 -3.25
C THR A 45 20.58 15.68 -3.89
N ALA A 46 19.53 16.47 -4.06
CA ALA A 46 18.33 16.03 -4.75
C ALA A 46 18.68 15.67 -6.21
N MET A 47 18.60 14.40 -6.55
CA MET A 47 18.80 13.88 -7.91
C MET A 47 17.95 12.64 -8.13
N THR A 48 17.75 12.25 -9.37
CA THR A 48 16.92 11.10 -9.74
C THR A 48 17.69 9.79 -9.51
N ALA A 49 16.99 8.67 -9.37
CA ALA A 49 17.64 7.36 -9.25
C ALA A 49 18.51 7.02 -10.48
N ASP A 50 18.07 7.40 -11.69
CA ASP A 50 18.83 7.21 -12.94
C ASP A 50 20.10 8.08 -13.00
N ALA A 51 20.03 9.30 -12.44
CA ALA A 51 21.19 10.20 -12.36
C ALA A 51 22.24 9.76 -11.31
N ALA A 52 21.96 8.74 -10.49
CA ALA A 52 22.88 8.27 -9.48
C ALA A 52 24.01 7.44 -10.11
N LEU A 53 25.27 7.78 -9.78
CA LEU A 53 26.44 7.03 -10.27
C LEU A 53 26.64 5.66 -9.61
N ALA A 54 25.93 5.41 -8.49
CA ALA A 54 25.96 4.16 -7.75
C ALA A 54 24.56 3.51 -7.78
N PRO A 55 24.46 2.17 -7.70
CA PRO A 55 23.17 1.49 -7.69
C PRO A 55 22.38 1.87 -6.43
N VAL A 56 21.14 2.31 -6.62
CA VAL A 56 20.23 2.72 -5.56
C VAL A 56 18.87 2.06 -5.80
N GLU A 57 18.28 1.52 -4.75
CA GLU A 57 16.91 1.03 -4.72
C GLU A 57 16.08 1.93 -3.80
N VAL A 58 14.84 2.23 -4.21
CA VAL A 58 13.93 3.07 -3.43
C VAL A 58 12.64 2.33 -3.20
N VAL A 59 12.42 1.92 -1.95
CA VAL A 59 11.17 1.35 -1.48
C VAL A 59 10.28 2.49 -0.99
N ASP A 60 9.10 2.64 -1.58
CA ASP A 60 8.16 3.68 -1.18
C ASP A 60 7.19 3.22 -0.07
N TYR A 61 6.44 4.17 0.46
CA TYR A 61 5.51 3.92 1.54
C TYR A 61 4.38 2.96 1.13
N GLU A 62 3.86 3.08 -0.09
CA GLU A 62 2.75 2.25 -0.56
C GLU A 62 3.19 0.82 -0.86
N GLU A 63 4.41 0.64 -1.34
CA GLU A 63 5.06 -0.66 -1.48
C GLU A 63 5.26 -1.34 -0.13
N SER A 64 5.77 -0.60 0.87
CA SER A 64 5.94 -1.11 2.24
C SER A 64 4.59 -1.50 2.86
N ARG A 65 3.56 -0.67 2.67
CA ARG A 65 2.20 -0.92 3.16
C ARG A 65 1.56 -2.13 2.50
N ARG A 66 1.71 -2.28 1.18
CA ARG A 66 1.15 -3.39 0.40
C ARG A 66 1.81 -4.71 0.75
N SER A 67 3.13 -4.71 0.89
CA SER A 67 3.89 -5.91 1.23
C SER A 67 3.67 -6.37 2.68
N GLN A 68 3.12 -5.50 3.54
CA GLN A 68 2.99 -5.74 4.98
C GLN A 68 4.32 -6.19 5.60
N ALA A 69 5.43 -5.62 5.13
CA ALA A 69 6.75 -5.95 5.62
C ALA A 69 6.84 -5.61 7.13
N ALA A 70 7.11 -6.62 7.95
CA ALA A 70 7.21 -6.47 9.40
C ALA A 70 8.49 -5.74 9.85
N SER A 71 9.52 -5.76 8.99
CA SER A 71 10.77 -5.05 9.16
C SER A 71 11.27 -4.59 7.80
N LEU A 72 12.19 -3.64 7.83
CA LEU A 72 13.00 -3.34 6.66
C LEU A 72 13.91 -4.55 6.35
N PRO A 73 14.21 -4.82 5.07
CA PRO A 73 15.31 -5.71 4.71
C PRO A 73 16.66 -5.20 5.25
#